data_AF-A0A847LJE9-F1
#
_entry.id   AF-A0A847LJE9-F1
#
_cell.length_a   1.000
_cell.length_b   1.000
_cell.length_c   1.000
_cell.angle_alpha   90.00
_cell.angle_beta   90.00
_cell.angle_gamma   90.00
#
_symmetry.space_group_name_H-M   'P 1'
#
loop_
_entity.id
_entity.type
_entity.pdbx_description
1 polymer ?
#
loop_
_entity_poly.entity_id
_entity_poly.type
_entity_poly.pdbx_seq_one_letter_code
_entity_poly.pdbx_strand_id
1 'polypeptide(L)'
;MSEQERKIRMATAESPREQGHTIVGGRPAGVRTTGSAIPRGMEAMMMKAAVDAAFLGQLLERRSALADELGIALDPAERFMLDRVPAGQLREMARRTPVTEAQRGVLHGGPAAAALLALVTQLTFAPVAGRAETPADGTTLAQGQPNDGVSAPVHDTWAGGARPDEPLIMPPGGARPDLPERPVSRGIQPDIPDDDRMTKGIRPHLPPHLEPPRPDAQPVATSPLTMATMRDLVVRTNSAGLSFEQAIAALQDETGIGISVPAAPGLDFRKVMNRSVSGMPLGKAIRALCGEVAGEGAHFQIDMGDSSLVIRFKALDGGSSVPSPAPAPQISPDGGSGGYDATRGIRPDVPRPRGD
;
A
#
# COMPACT_ATOMS: atom_id res chain seq x y z
N MET A 1 57.81 32.62 -1.40
CA MET A 1 56.99 31.41 -1.62
C MET A 1 56.55 30.90 -0.25
N SER A 2 55.24 30.86 0.01
CA SER A 2 54.68 30.13 1.15
C SER A 2 53.19 29.92 0.86
N GLU A 3 52.95 28.86 0.09
CA GLU A 3 51.67 28.24 -0.15
C GLU A 3 51.19 27.46 1.10
N GLN A 4 49.87 27.28 1.18
CA GLN A 4 49.19 26.19 1.89
C GLN A 4 49.06 26.27 3.42
N GLU A 5 48.06 27.02 3.89
CA GLU A 5 47.30 26.62 5.07
C GLU A 5 45.81 27.04 4.96
N ARG A 6 45.09 26.49 3.97
CA ARG A 6 43.62 26.59 3.92
C ARG A 6 43.01 25.50 4.78
N LYS A 7 42.83 25.84 6.06
CA LYS A 7 42.14 25.04 7.07
C LYS A 7 40.66 24.90 6.70
N ILE A 8 40.25 23.70 6.32
CA ILE A 8 38.86 23.33 6.01
C ILE A 8 38.05 23.44 7.31
N ARG A 9 37.27 24.51 7.46
CA ARG A 9 36.24 24.62 8.51
C ARG A 9 34.99 23.89 8.00
N MET A 10 34.65 22.77 8.61
CA MET A 10 33.35 22.13 8.39
C MET A 10 32.25 23.06 8.90
N ALA A 11 31.24 23.30 8.06
CA ALA A 11 30.09 24.14 8.36
C ALA A 11 29.11 23.41 9.29
N THR A 12 29.15 23.71 10.58
CA THR A 12 28.03 23.46 11.50
C THR A 12 27.07 24.64 11.38
N ALA A 13 25.94 24.47 10.69
CA ALA A 13 24.91 25.51 10.60
C ALA A 13 24.08 25.54 11.89
N GLU A 14 23.95 26.72 12.51
CA GLU A 14 23.16 26.94 13.74
C GLU A 14 21.63 27.00 13.48
N SER A 15 21.23 27.02 12.20
CA SER A 15 19.83 27.06 11.77
C SER A 15 19.35 25.68 11.32
N PRO A 16 18.28 25.10 11.91
CA PRO A 16 17.72 23.83 11.46
C PRO A 16 17.12 23.87 10.04
N ARG A 17 16.99 25.06 9.43
CA ARG A 17 16.56 25.23 8.04
C ARG A 17 17.70 25.26 7.03
N GLU A 18 18.96 25.29 7.48
CA GLU A 18 20.16 25.37 6.66
C GLU A 18 20.96 24.05 6.63
N GLN A 19 20.31 22.92 6.91
CA GLN A 19 20.92 21.61 6.67
C GLN A 19 21.13 21.44 5.17
N GLY A 20 22.39 21.63 4.74
CA GLY A 20 22.81 21.58 3.36
C GLY A 20 22.42 20.27 2.67
N HIS A 21 22.11 20.37 1.37
CA HIS A 21 21.97 19.22 0.49
C HIS A 21 23.24 18.39 0.55
N THR A 22 23.15 17.18 1.10
CA THR A 22 24.26 16.23 1.05
C THR A 22 24.44 15.76 -0.39
N ILE A 23 25.58 16.12 -0.99
CA ILE A 23 25.99 15.75 -2.36
C ILE A 23 26.13 14.23 -2.52
N VAL A 24 26.39 13.51 -1.43
CA VAL A 24 26.38 12.04 -1.37
C VAL A 24 25.07 11.55 -0.75
N GLY A 25 24.05 11.36 -1.58
CA GLY A 25 23.01 10.31 -1.47
C GLY A 25 22.17 10.18 -0.19
N GLY A 26 22.37 11.00 0.84
CA GLY A 26 21.46 11.08 1.97
C GLY A 26 20.20 11.79 1.48
N ARG A 27 19.07 11.08 1.40
CA ARG A 27 17.79 11.77 1.25
C ARG A 27 17.71 12.78 2.39
N PRO A 28 17.53 14.08 2.12
CA PRO A 28 17.26 15.01 3.20
C PRO A 28 16.11 14.41 3.98
N ALA A 29 16.28 14.26 5.29
CA ALA A 29 15.20 13.92 6.21
C ALA A 29 14.25 15.12 6.22
N GLY A 30 13.60 15.39 5.08
CA GLY A 30 12.50 16.31 5.00
C GLY A 30 11.52 15.81 6.04
N VAL A 31 11.34 16.62 7.08
CA VAL A 31 10.44 16.36 8.19
C VAL A 31 9.13 15.90 7.57
N ARG A 32 8.90 14.59 7.62
CA ARG A 32 7.73 13.96 7.03
C ARG A 32 6.56 14.33 7.94
N THR A 33 6.02 15.53 7.78
CA THR A 33 4.66 15.89 8.21
C THR A 33 3.61 15.20 7.34
N THR A 34 3.91 14.00 6.81
CA THR A 34 3.00 13.21 5.95
C THR A 34 1.95 12.45 6.76
N GLY A 35 1.58 12.91 7.96
CA GLY A 35 0.69 12.16 8.85
C GLY A 35 -0.24 12.97 9.76
N SER A 36 -0.18 14.31 9.76
CA SER A 36 -0.99 15.15 10.67
C SER A 36 -2.41 15.44 10.17
N ALA A 37 -2.86 14.78 9.10
CA ALA A 37 -4.22 14.97 8.57
C ALA A 37 -5.24 13.98 9.16
N ILE A 38 -4.77 12.91 9.82
CA ILE A 38 -5.66 11.94 10.44
C ILE A 38 -5.72 12.27 11.93
N PRO A 39 -6.90 12.56 12.49
CA PRO A 39 -7.08 12.89 13.89
C PRO A 39 -6.89 11.63 14.77
N ARG A 40 -5.63 11.27 15.01
CA ARG A 40 -5.21 10.04 15.71
C ARG A 40 -5.57 10.07 17.19
N GLY A 41 -5.44 11.23 17.84
CA GLY A 41 -5.76 11.38 19.25
C GLY A 41 -7.26 11.22 19.47
N MET A 42 -8.05 11.86 18.62
CA MET A 42 -9.51 11.72 18.64
C MET A 42 -9.94 10.28 18.32
N GLU A 43 -9.31 9.62 17.34
CA GLU A 43 -9.59 8.23 16.98
C GLU A 43 -9.35 7.28 18.16
N ALA A 44 -8.21 7.39 18.86
CA ALA A 44 -7.92 6.57 20.03
C ALA A 44 -8.97 6.74 21.14
N MET A 45 -9.40 7.99 21.39
CA MET A 45 -10.48 8.27 22.34
C MET A 45 -11.82 7.64 21.92
N MET A 46 -12.17 7.71 20.63
CA MET A 46 -13.40 7.10 20.12
C MET A 46 -13.34 5.57 20.24
N MET A 47 -12.20 4.93 19.97
CA MET A 47 -12.03 3.49 20.13
C MET A 47 -12.19 3.05 21.58
N LYS A 48 -11.61 3.77 22.55
CA LYS A 48 -11.81 3.47 23.98
C LYS A 48 -13.26 3.68 24.40
N ALA A 49 -13.89 4.77 23.97
CA ALA A 49 -15.29 5.06 24.25
C ALA A 49 -16.27 4.04 23.63
N ALA A 50 -15.90 3.41 22.52
CA ALA A 50 -16.68 2.34 21.89
C ALA A 50 -16.72 1.05 22.74
N VAL A 51 -15.71 0.83 23.58
CA VAL A 51 -15.51 -0.40 24.36
C VAL A 51 -15.85 -0.19 25.85
N ASP A 52 -15.70 1.02 26.36
CA ASP A 52 -15.87 1.35 27.78
C ASP A 52 -16.93 2.45 27.97
N ALA A 53 -18.12 2.04 28.41
CA ALA A 53 -19.26 2.94 28.61
C ALA A 53 -19.01 3.96 29.74
N ALA A 54 -18.23 3.62 30.75
CA ALA A 54 -17.87 4.54 31.83
C ALA A 54 -16.92 5.62 31.30
N PHE A 55 -15.96 5.22 30.47
CA PHE A 55 -15.07 6.16 29.76
C PHE A 55 -15.86 7.09 28.84
N LEU A 56 -16.84 6.58 28.09
CA LEU A 56 -17.71 7.43 27.26
C LEU A 56 -18.45 8.47 28.12
N GLY A 57 -18.94 8.10 29.31
CA GLY A 57 -19.53 9.04 30.26
C GLY A 57 -18.58 10.19 30.61
N GLN A 58 -17.35 9.85 31.00
CA GLN A 58 -16.31 10.84 31.33
C GLN A 58 -15.93 11.71 30.12
N LEU A 59 -15.86 11.12 28.93
CA LEU A 59 -15.53 11.83 27.69
C LEU A 59 -16.57 12.88 27.33
N LEU A 60 -17.86 12.57 27.52
CA LEU A 60 -18.94 13.50 27.24
C LEU A 60 -19.00 14.67 28.22
N GLU A 61 -18.63 14.42 29.47
CA GLU A 61 -18.60 15.44 30.54
C GLU A 61 -17.39 16.36 30.41
N ARG A 62 -16.20 15.78 30.22
CA ARG A 62 -14.92 16.49 30.36
C ARG A 62 -14.23 16.81 29.04
N ARG A 63 -14.61 16.14 27.94
CA ARG A 63 -14.14 16.39 26.57
C ARG A 63 -12.62 16.45 26.46
N SER A 64 -12.04 17.54 25.96
CA SER A 64 -10.59 17.70 25.80
C SER A 64 -9.81 17.65 27.12
N ALA A 65 -10.41 18.06 28.24
CA ALA A 65 -9.77 17.98 29.55
C ALA A 65 -9.51 16.53 29.99
N LEU A 66 -10.29 15.56 29.50
CA LEU A 66 -10.03 14.14 29.73
C LEU A 66 -8.79 13.67 28.96
N ALA A 67 -8.58 14.17 27.74
CA ALA A 67 -7.39 13.83 26.96
C ALA A 67 -6.11 14.31 27.66
N ASP A 68 -6.15 15.51 28.23
CA ASP A 68 -5.01 16.11 28.95
C ASP A 68 -4.65 15.30 30.20
N GLU A 69 -5.64 14.86 30.99
CA GLU A 69 -5.40 14.00 32.15
C GLU A 69 -4.78 12.65 31.78
N LEU A 70 -5.19 12.09 30.63
CA LEU A 70 -4.69 10.81 30.14
C LEU A 70 -3.35 10.93 29.40
N GLY A 71 -2.82 12.15 29.23
CA GLY A 71 -1.59 12.40 28.49
C GLY A 71 -1.72 12.14 26.98
N ILE A 72 -2.93 12.21 26.42
CA ILE A 72 -3.18 12.02 25.00
C ILE A 72 -3.01 13.37 24.31
N ALA A 73 -1.97 13.49 23.49
CA ALA A 73 -1.73 14.68 22.69
C ALA A 73 -2.81 14.81 21.61
N LEU A 74 -3.67 15.83 21.76
CA LEU A 74 -4.59 16.28 20.72
C LEU A 74 -3.97 17.46 19.98
N ASP A 75 -4.07 17.46 18.66
CA ASP A 75 -3.78 18.65 17.88
C ASP A 75 -4.83 19.76 18.14
N PRO A 76 -4.52 21.04 17.85
CA PRO A 76 -5.47 22.13 18.12
C PRO A 76 -6.83 21.97 17.41
N ALA A 77 -6.86 21.37 16.22
CA ALA A 77 -8.09 21.12 15.48
C ALA A 77 -8.89 19.96 16.09
N GLU A 78 -8.24 18.87 16.52
CA GLU A 78 -8.86 17.77 17.27
C GLU A 78 -9.49 18.24 18.56
N ARG A 79 -8.76 19.04 19.34
CA ARG A 79 -9.27 19.64 20.58
C ARG A 79 -10.50 20.49 20.29
N PHE A 80 -10.42 21.37 19.29
CA PHE A 80 -11.55 22.21 18.89
C PHE A 80 -12.76 21.37 18.44
N MET A 81 -12.55 20.30 17.68
CA MET A 81 -13.61 19.37 17.29
C MET A 81 -14.24 18.70 18.51
N LEU A 82 -13.43 18.12 19.40
CA LEU A 82 -13.91 17.42 20.58
C LEU A 82 -14.73 18.33 21.52
N ASP A 83 -14.36 19.60 21.62
CA ASP A 83 -15.06 20.60 22.43
C ASP A 83 -16.37 21.11 21.81
N ARG A 84 -16.48 21.09 20.48
CA ARG A 84 -17.64 21.64 19.75
C ARG A 84 -18.67 20.59 19.36
N VAL A 85 -18.28 19.33 19.16
CA VAL A 85 -19.21 18.29 18.71
C VAL A 85 -20.32 18.06 19.76
N PRO A 86 -21.61 18.02 19.38
CA PRO A 86 -22.70 17.72 20.31
C PRO A 86 -22.54 16.36 20.98
N ALA A 87 -22.93 16.25 22.25
CA ALA A 87 -22.79 15.01 23.02
C ALA A 87 -23.49 13.79 22.35
N GLY A 88 -24.66 14.02 21.73
CA GLY A 88 -25.37 12.98 20.98
C GLY A 88 -24.56 12.45 19.79
N GLN A 89 -23.85 13.34 19.09
CA GLN A 89 -23.00 12.97 17.96
C GLN A 89 -21.75 12.21 18.40
N LEU A 90 -21.11 12.60 19.52
CA LEU A 90 -19.98 11.85 20.07
C LEU A 90 -20.36 10.42 20.47
N ARG A 91 -21.57 10.22 21.04
CA ARG A 91 -22.08 8.86 21.32
C ARG A 91 -22.23 8.03 20.05
N GLU A 92 -22.80 8.61 18.99
CA GLU A 92 -22.96 7.92 17.71
C GLU A 92 -21.62 7.64 17.04
N MET A 93 -20.64 8.55 17.14
CA MET A 93 -19.27 8.31 16.66
C MET A 93 -18.62 7.13 17.40
N ALA A 94 -18.67 7.11 18.73
CA ALA A 94 -18.14 6.00 19.52
C ALA A 94 -18.83 4.67 19.16
N ARG A 95 -20.17 4.68 19.05
CA ARG A 95 -20.94 3.48 18.68
C ARG A 95 -20.59 2.93 17.29
N ARG A 96 -20.30 3.81 16.33
CA ARG A 96 -19.95 3.43 14.94
C ARG A 96 -18.47 3.16 14.75
N THR A 97 -17.63 3.42 15.74
CA THR A 97 -16.18 3.21 15.64
C THR A 97 -15.88 1.71 15.67
N PRO A 98 -15.34 1.13 14.59
CA PRO A 98 -15.01 -0.30 14.58
C PRO A 98 -13.79 -0.56 15.46
N VAL A 99 -13.91 -1.52 16.36
CA VAL A 99 -12.80 -1.98 17.21
C VAL A 99 -12.68 -3.49 17.05
N THR A 100 -11.52 -3.93 16.59
CA THR A 100 -11.19 -5.36 16.41
C THR A 100 -11.14 -6.08 17.76
N GLU A 101 -11.40 -7.39 17.78
CA GLU A 101 -11.44 -8.16 19.03
C GLU A 101 -10.11 -8.11 19.80
N ALA A 102 -8.98 -8.17 19.09
CA ALA A 102 -7.64 -8.02 19.67
C ALA A 102 -7.47 -6.64 20.38
N GLN A 103 -7.98 -5.56 19.78
CA GLN A 103 -7.94 -4.23 20.39
C GLN A 103 -8.88 -4.10 21.59
N ARG A 104 -10.05 -4.76 21.56
CA ARG A 104 -11.01 -4.73 22.68
C ARG A 104 -10.41 -5.30 23.96
N GLY A 105 -9.64 -6.39 23.87
CA GLY A 105 -8.96 -6.99 25.02
C GLY A 105 -8.00 -6.01 25.71
N VAL A 106 -7.18 -5.31 24.91
CA VAL A 106 -6.24 -4.29 25.41
C VAL A 106 -6.99 -3.09 26.02
N LEU A 107 -8.08 -2.66 25.38
CA LEU A 107 -8.89 -1.52 25.82
C LEU A 107 -9.73 -1.79 27.08
N HIS A 108 -10.12 -3.03 27.34
CA HIS A 108 -10.88 -3.42 28.53
C HIS A 108 -10.01 -3.65 29.77
N GLY A 109 -8.82 -4.23 29.60
CA GLY A 109 -8.07 -4.83 30.72
C GLY A 109 -7.04 -3.94 31.42
N GLY A 110 -6.68 -2.79 30.84
CA GLY A 110 -5.60 -1.93 31.37
C GLY A 110 -6.08 -0.59 31.92
N PRO A 111 -5.26 0.10 32.73
CA PRO A 111 -5.48 1.52 33.05
C PRO A 111 -5.61 2.30 31.74
N ALA A 112 -6.65 3.13 31.63
CA ALA A 112 -7.09 3.74 30.36
C ALA A 112 -5.94 4.43 29.60
N ALA A 113 -5.04 5.11 30.32
CA ALA A 113 -3.89 5.78 29.75
C ALA A 113 -2.90 4.82 29.05
N ALA A 114 -2.62 3.65 29.64
CA ALA A 114 -1.68 2.69 29.05
C ALA A 114 -2.24 2.02 27.80
N ALA A 115 -3.53 1.66 27.82
CA ALA A 115 -4.22 1.07 26.66
C ALA A 115 -4.31 2.06 25.49
N LEU A 116 -4.59 3.33 25.78
CA LEU A 116 -4.64 4.40 24.79
C LEU A 116 -3.26 4.70 24.20
N LEU A 117 -2.22 4.75 25.03
CA LEU A 117 -0.84 4.91 24.56
C LEU A 117 -0.42 3.75 23.65
N ALA A 118 -0.73 2.51 24.02
CA ALA A 118 -0.47 1.34 23.19
C ALA A 118 -1.17 1.45 21.82
N LEU A 119 -2.43 1.88 21.80
CA LEU A 119 -3.16 2.11 20.55
C LEU A 119 -2.57 3.22 19.69
N VAL A 120 -2.23 4.36 20.28
CA VAL A 120 -1.58 5.45 19.55
C VAL A 120 -0.27 4.97 18.96
N THR A 121 0.54 4.21 19.71
CA THR A 121 1.79 3.63 19.17
C THR A 121 1.54 2.63 18.04
N GLN A 122 0.50 1.79 18.13
CA GLN A 122 0.11 0.90 17.04
C GLN A 122 -0.35 1.70 15.82
N LEU A 123 -1.14 2.76 15.99
CA LEU A 123 -1.58 3.60 14.88
C LEU A 123 -0.40 4.37 14.24
N THR A 124 0.62 4.75 15.02
CA THR A 124 1.82 5.45 14.52
C THR A 124 2.84 4.54 13.87
N PHE A 125 2.96 3.29 14.31
CA PHE A 125 4.04 2.39 13.90
C PHE A 125 3.58 1.11 13.23
N ALA A 126 2.29 0.81 13.13
CA ALA A 126 1.83 -0.33 12.36
C ALA A 126 2.23 -0.12 10.89
N PRO A 127 3.11 -0.98 10.33
CA PRO A 127 3.34 -0.97 8.90
C PRO A 127 1.98 -1.23 8.23
N VAL A 128 1.57 -0.35 7.32
CA VAL A 128 0.37 -0.56 6.52
C VAL A 128 0.55 -1.90 5.81
N ALA A 129 -0.19 -2.92 6.25
CA ALA A 129 -0.17 -4.25 5.66
C ALA A 129 -0.53 -4.11 4.18
N GLY A 130 0.48 -4.26 3.32
CA GLY A 130 0.45 -3.88 1.91
C GLY A 130 1.74 -3.24 1.41
N ARG A 131 2.63 -2.80 2.31
CA ARG A 131 3.99 -2.36 1.97
C ARG A 131 5.02 -3.16 2.78
N ALA A 132 5.19 -4.43 2.43
CA ALA A 132 6.31 -5.21 2.92
C ALA A 132 7.58 -4.70 2.22
N GLU A 133 8.26 -3.72 2.82
CA GLU A 133 9.71 -3.68 2.70
C GLU A 133 10.21 -4.86 3.54
N THR A 134 10.54 -5.97 2.87
CA THR A 134 11.30 -7.06 3.48
C THR A 134 12.59 -6.47 4.05
N PRO A 135 12.89 -6.62 5.35
CA PRO A 135 14.22 -6.29 5.84
C PRO A 135 15.20 -7.20 5.09
N ALA A 136 16.23 -6.59 4.50
CA ALA A 136 17.33 -7.33 3.92
C ALA A 136 17.89 -8.27 5.00
N ASP A 137 18.04 -9.54 4.64
CA ASP A 137 18.77 -10.55 5.40
C ASP A 137 20.19 -10.04 5.66
N GLY A 138 20.36 -9.37 6.80
CA GLY A 138 21.62 -9.00 7.38
C GLY A 138 22.21 -10.20 8.07
N THR A 139 23.07 -10.89 7.33
CA THR A 139 24.15 -11.79 7.76
C THR A 139 24.43 -11.76 9.27
N THR A 140 23.94 -12.77 9.98
CA THR A 140 24.44 -13.10 11.31
C THR A 140 25.85 -13.67 11.15
N LEU A 141 26.86 -12.83 11.39
CA LEU A 141 28.21 -13.30 11.70
C LEU A 141 28.14 -14.06 13.03
N ALA A 142 28.17 -15.40 12.93
CA ALA A 142 28.33 -16.28 14.06
C ALA A 142 29.68 -16.02 14.73
N GLN A 143 29.60 -15.40 15.90
CA GLN A 143 30.68 -15.20 16.84
C GLN A 143 30.96 -16.55 17.52
N GLY A 144 32.17 -17.08 17.31
CA GLY A 144 32.56 -18.39 17.83
C GLY A 144 32.66 -18.45 19.35
N GLN A 145 32.23 -19.58 19.91
CA GLN A 145 32.80 -20.12 21.14
C GLN A 145 33.14 -21.61 20.96
N PRO A 146 34.15 -22.12 21.68
CA PRO A 146 34.76 -23.43 21.45
C PRO A 146 34.23 -24.52 22.41
N ASN A 147 34.56 -25.78 22.06
CA ASN A 147 34.47 -27.00 22.87
C ASN A 147 33.05 -27.60 23.06
N ASP A 148 32.85 -28.91 23.13
CA ASP A 148 33.76 -30.02 23.42
C ASP A 148 33.51 -31.22 22.51
N GLY A 149 34.58 -31.99 22.30
CA GLY A 149 34.58 -33.17 21.46
C GLY A 149 33.66 -34.27 21.97
N VAL A 150 32.89 -34.84 21.05
CA VAL A 150 32.50 -36.25 21.09
C VAL A 150 32.74 -36.81 19.70
N SER A 151 33.78 -37.65 19.61
CA SER A 151 34.01 -38.54 18.47
C SER A 151 32.95 -39.64 18.48
N ALA A 152 32.23 -39.80 17.37
CA ALA A 152 31.55 -41.05 17.02
C ALA A 152 31.34 -41.11 15.50
N PRO A 153 31.25 -42.33 14.92
CA PRO A 153 32.02 -42.65 13.73
C PRO A 153 31.30 -42.43 12.39
N VAL A 154 32.17 -42.29 11.40
CA VAL A 154 31.98 -42.42 9.95
C VAL A 154 31.03 -43.56 9.61
N HIS A 155 29.90 -43.23 8.99
CA HIS A 155 29.18 -44.13 8.10
C HIS A 155 29.14 -43.51 6.71
N ASP A 156 30.10 -43.94 5.89
CA ASP A 156 30.05 -43.83 4.43
C ASP A 156 28.94 -44.73 3.92
N THR A 157 27.77 -44.20 3.58
CA THR A 157 26.86 -44.84 2.61
C THR A 157 25.78 -43.87 2.11
N TRP A 158 25.47 -43.95 0.81
CA TRP A 158 24.37 -43.31 0.03
C TRP A 158 24.84 -42.09 -0.76
N ALA A 159 25.31 -42.19 -2.02
CA ALA A 159 24.71 -42.82 -3.21
C ALA A 159 23.31 -42.26 -3.56
N GLY A 160 23.26 -41.47 -4.64
CA GLY A 160 22.10 -41.37 -5.52
C GLY A 160 20.96 -40.46 -5.06
N GLY A 161 21.12 -39.14 -5.21
CA GLY A 161 19.99 -38.22 -5.30
C GLY A 161 19.28 -38.38 -6.66
N ALA A 162 18.48 -39.44 -6.79
CA ALA A 162 17.55 -39.60 -7.90
C ALA A 162 16.43 -38.57 -7.77
N ARG A 163 16.31 -37.68 -8.76
CA ARG A 163 15.08 -36.93 -9.03
C ARG A 163 13.98 -37.94 -9.39
N PRO A 164 12.80 -37.92 -8.74
CA PRO A 164 11.63 -38.54 -9.31
C PRO A 164 11.05 -37.59 -10.36
N ASP A 165 11.43 -37.80 -11.62
CA ASP A 165 10.60 -37.44 -12.77
C ASP A 165 9.56 -38.56 -12.95
N GLU A 166 8.41 -38.42 -12.31
CA GLU A 166 7.20 -39.20 -12.64
C GLU A 166 6.08 -38.24 -13.07
N PRO A 167 5.48 -38.42 -14.26
CA PRO A 167 4.23 -37.77 -14.60
C PRO A 167 3.11 -38.44 -13.81
N LEU A 168 2.50 -37.70 -12.88
CA LEU A 168 1.26 -38.10 -12.20
C LEU A 168 0.14 -38.29 -13.25
N ILE A 169 -0.08 -39.55 -13.64
CA ILE A 169 -1.30 -40.00 -14.29
C ILE A 169 -2.41 -39.86 -13.25
N MET A 170 -3.32 -38.91 -13.45
CA MET A 170 -4.55 -38.81 -12.66
C MET A 170 -5.42 -40.04 -12.92
N PRO A 171 -5.90 -40.74 -11.87
CA PRO A 171 -6.90 -41.79 -12.06
C PRO A 171 -8.25 -41.17 -12.46
N PRO A 172 -8.96 -41.74 -13.45
CA PRO A 172 -10.33 -41.35 -13.75
C PRO A 172 -11.26 -41.96 -12.71
N GLY A 173 -11.84 -41.13 -11.84
CA GLY A 173 -12.91 -41.57 -10.93
C GLY A 173 -12.70 -41.20 -9.46
N GLY A 174 -12.59 -39.91 -9.17
CA GLY A 174 -12.83 -39.41 -7.82
C GLY A 174 -14.33 -39.20 -7.62
N ALA A 175 -15.00 -40.16 -6.97
CA ALA A 175 -16.35 -39.96 -6.46
C ALA A 175 -16.34 -38.78 -5.48
N ARG A 176 -17.09 -37.72 -5.81
CA ARG A 176 -17.34 -36.60 -4.89
C ARG A 176 -18.09 -37.17 -3.67
N PRO A 177 -17.67 -36.84 -2.43
CA PRO A 177 -18.49 -37.08 -1.26
C PRO A 177 -19.82 -36.36 -1.43
N ASP A 178 -20.91 -37.11 -1.30
CA ASP A 178 -22.29 -36.65 -1.42
C ASP A 178 -22.52 -35.41 -0.53
N LEU A 179 -22.65 -34.24 -1.16
CA LEU A 179 -23.29 -33.11 -0.51
C LEU A 179 -24.78 -33.46 -0.38
N PRO A 180 -25.38 -33.38 0.82
CA PRO A 180 -26.81 -33.58 0.97
C PRO A 180 -27.55 -32.58 0.09
N GLU A 181 -28.38 -33.10 -0.80
CA GLU A 181 -29.27 -32.33 -1.67
C GLU A 181 -30.05 -31.33 -0.81
N ARG A 182 -29.89 -30.04 -1.10
CA ARG A 182 -30.74 -29.02 -0.49
C ARG A 182 -32.17 -29.33 -0.91
N PRO A 183 -33.13 -29.45 0.03
CA PRO A 183 -34.52 -29.63 -0.32
C PRO A 183 -34.96 -28.41 -1.13
N VAL A 184 -35.24 -28.63 -2.40
CA VAL A 184 -35.99 -27.71 -3.26
C VAL A 184 -37.35 -27.52 -2.61
N SER A 185 -37.48 -26.47 -1.82
CA SER A 185 -38.76 -25.94 -1.39
C SER A 185 -39.49 -25.48 -2.65
N ARG A 186 -40.31 -26.39 -3.21
CA ARG A 186 -41.46 -26.04 -4.05
C ARG A 186 -42.34 -25.14 -3.21
N GLY A 187 -42.09 -23.84 -3.30
CA GLY A 187 -43.04 -22.83 -2.87
C GLY A 187 -44.34 -23.11 -3.61
N ILE A 188 -45.35 -23.49 -2.85
CA ILE A 188 -46.74 -23.57 -3.29
C ILE A 188 -47.08 -22.18 -3.82
N GLN A 189 -47.17 -22.04 -5.15
CA GLN A 189 -47.85 -20.90 -5.75
C GLN A 189 -49.31 -21.01 -5.34
N PRO A 190 -49.87 -20.07 -4.56
CA PRO A 190 -51.31 -20.02 -4.38
C PRO A 190 -51.93 -19.76 -5.74
N ASP A 191 -52.85 -20.64 -6.14
CA ASP A 191 -53.71 -20.46 -7.31
C ASP A 191 -54.39 -19.09 -7.18
N ILE A 192 -53.95 -18.14 -8.01
CA ILE A 192 -54.60 -16.84 -8.15
C ILE A 192 -55.84 -17.12 -9.02
N PRO A 193 -57.06 -16.97 -8.49
CA PRO A 193 -58.26 -17.14 -9.30
C PRO A 193 -58.28 -16.11 -10.43
N ASP A 194 -58.61 -16.59 -11.63
CA ASP A 194 -58.91 -15.79 -12.81
C ASP A 194 -60.13 -14.88 -12.56
N ASP A 195 -59.90 -13.71 -11.97
CA ASP A 195 -60.87 -12.61 -11.95
C ASP A 195 -60.72 -11.78 -13.23
N ASP A 196 -61.17 -12.40 -14.33
CA ASP A 196 -61.23 -11.81 -15.68
C ASP A 196 -62.42 -10.85 -15.87
N ARG A 197 -62.86 -10.17 -14.80
CA ARG A 197 -63.99 -9.24 -14.89
C ARG A 197 -63.89 -8.13 -13.86
N MET A 198 -63.23 -7.02 -14.21
CA MET A 198 -63.75 -5.71 -13.80
C MET A 198 -63.17 -4.55 -14.61
N THR A 199 -64.09 -3.92 -15.35
CA THR A 199 -64.13 -2.51 -15.73
C THR A 199 -62.97 -1.95 -16.55
N LYS A 200 -63.28 -1.69 -17.83
CA LYS A 200 -62.68 -0.65 -18.67
C LYS A 200 -62.87 0.72 -17.99
N GLY A 201 -62.08 0.99 -16.95
CA GLY A 201 -61.90 2.32 -16.41
C GLY A 201 -61.16 3.14 -17.48
N ILE A 202 -61.80 4.22 -17.90
CA ILE A 202 -61.22 5.26 -18.75
C ILE A 202 -59.93 5.71 -18.04
N ARG A 203 -58.76 5.21 -18.50
CA ARG A 203 -57.48 5.69 -18.02
C ARG A 203 -57.38 7.15 -18.45
N PRO A 204 -57.22 8.11 -17.52
CA PRO A 204 -56.90 9.49 -17.88
C PRO A 204 -55.68 9.44 -18.80
N HIS A 205 -55.74 10.14 -19.94
CA HIS A 205 -54.61 10.28 -20.85
C HIS A 205 -53.39 10.71 -20.05
N LEU A 206 -52.49 9.75 -19.79
CA LEU A 206 -51.20 10.04 -19.20
C LEU A 206 -50.47 10.89 -20.26
N PRO A 207 -50.10 12.14 -19.97
CA PRO A 207 -49.38 12.96 -20.94
C PRO A 207 -48.14 12.20 -21.40
N PRO A 208 -47.73 12.34 -22.68
CA PRO A 208 -46.55 11.66 -23.20
C PRO A 208 -45.41 11.90 -22.22
N HIS A 209 -44.82 10.81 -21.75
CA HIS A 209 -43.68 10.84 -20.85
C HIS A 209 -42.62 11.72 -21.53
N LEU A 210 -42.48 12.97 -21.06
CA LEU A 210 -41.34 13.79 -21.37
C LEU A 210 -40.16 12.99 -20.83
N GLU A 211 -39.45 12.32 -21.74
CA GLU A 211 -38.14 11.76 -21.46
C GLU A 211 -37.38 12.90 -20.77
N PRO A 212 -36.94 12.74 -19.50
CA PRO A 212 -36.23 13.81 -18.83
C PRO A 212 -35.10 14.23 -19.75
N PRO A 213 -34.97 15.53 -20.06
CA PRO A 213 -34.00 16.01 -21.03
C PRO A 213 -32.67 15.35 -20.67
N ARG A 214 -32.14 14.53 -21.60
CA ARG A 214 -30.80 13.98 -21.42
C ARG A 214 -29.95 15.21 -21.14
N PRO A 215 -29.28 15.31 -19.98
CA PRO A 215 -28.41 16.43 -19.73
C PRO A 215 -27.39 16.36 -20.85
N ASP A 216 -27.51 17.28 -21.81
CA ASP A 216 -26.56 17.43 -22.88
C ASP A 216 -25.22 17.50 -22.18
N ALA A 217 -24.40 16.47 -22.38
CA ALA A 217 -23.09 16.33 -21.77
C ALA A 217 -22.21 17.38 -22.45
N GLN A 218 -22.44 18.65 -22.13
CA GLN A 218 -21.57 19.72 -22.51
C GLN A 218 -20.24 19.43 -21.82
N PRO A 219 -19.14 19.29 -22.57
CA PRO A 219 -17.84 19.02 -21.99
C PRO A 219 -17.55 20.15 -20.98
N VAL A 220 -17.34 19.78 -19.72
CA VAL A 220 -17.17 20.68 -18.55
C VAL A 220 -15.77 21.36 -18.58
N ALA A 221 -15.23 21.61 -19.78
CA ALA A 221 -13.85 21.99 -20.02
C ALA A 221 -13.57 23.50 -19.82
N THR A 222 -14.42 24.24 -19.11
CA THR A 222 -14.20 25.68 -18.87
C THR A 222 -13.67 26.02 -17.48
N SER A 223 -13.60 25.05 -16.57
CA SER A 223 -13.04 25.27 -15.24
C SER A 223 -11.55 24.87 -15.20
N PRO A 224 -10.69 25.65 -14.52
CA PRO A 224 -9.30 25.26 -14.32
C PRO A 224 -9.24 23.87 -13.69
N LEU A 225 -8.31 23.05 -14.17
CA LEU A 225 -8.12 21.69 -13.69
C LEU A 225 -7.57 21.74 -12.27
N THR A 226 -8.47 21.64 -11.29
CA THR A 226 -8.09 21.59 -9.88
C THR A 226 -8.10 20.15 -9.35
N MET A 227 -7.45 19.94 -8.21
CA MET A 227 -7.52 18.67 -7.47
C MET A 227 -8.96 18.30 -7.05
N ALA A 228 -9.84 19.28 -6.85
CA ALA A 228 -11.25 19.05 -6.58
C ALA A 228 -11.95 18.52 -7.84
N THR A 229 -11.72 19.16 -8.99
CA THR A 229 -12.25 18.73 -10.29
C THR A 229 -11.90 17.27 -10.59
N MET A 230 -10.65 16.84 -10.35
CA MET A 230 -10.27 15.44 -10.56
C MET A 230 -10.96 14.43 -9.63
N ARG A 231 -11.40 14.86 -8.45
CA ARG A 231 -12.10 14.01 -7.47
C ARG A 231 -13.59 13.92 -7.76
N ASP A 232 -14.17 15.00 -8.25
CA ASP A 232 -15.62 15.10 -8.45
C ASP A 232 -16.04 14.68 -9.87
N LEU A 233 -15.13 14.77 -10.86
CA LEU A 233 -15.42 14.35 -12.22
C LEU A 233 -15.42 12.82 -12.32
N VAL A 234 -16.62 12.24 -12.45
CA VAL A 234 -16.83 10.80 -12.62
C VAL A 234 -16.75 10.42 -14.09
N VAL A 235 -15.86 9.49 -14.40
CA VAL A 235 -15.64 8.92 -15.73
C VAL A 235 -16.70 7.87 -16.04
N ARG A 236 -17.21 7.82 -17.27
CA ARG A 236 -18.18 6.84 -17.77
C ARG A 236 -17.55 5.87 -18.77
N THR A 237 -16.41 6.21 -19.34
CA THR A 237 -15.65 5.38 -20.28
C THR A 237 -15.35 4.00 -19.70
N ASN A 238 -15.69 2.96 -20.46
CA ASN A 238 -15.29 1.59 -20.16
C ASN A 238 -13.95 1.29 -20.84
N SER A 239 -12.89 1.21 -20.04
CA SER A 239 -11.52 0.94 -20.52
C SER A 239 -11.20 -0.55 -20.74
N ALA A 240 -12.05 -1.47 -20.28
CA ALA A 240 -11.76 -2.90 -20.38
C ALA A 240 -11.73 -3.35 -21.86
N GLY A 241 -10.67 -4.03 -22.27
CA GLY A 241 -10.46 -4.47 -23.65
C GLY A 241 -9.80 -3.44 -24.56
N LEU A 242 -9.59 -2.20 -24.11
CA LEU A 242 -8.85 -1.18 -24.86
C LEU A 242 -7.35 -1.26 -24.56
N SER A 243 -6.51 -0.86 -25.51
CA SER A 243 -5.10 -0.58 -25.17
C SER A 243 -5.01 0.62 -24.24
N PHE A 244 -3.89 0.78 -23.52
CA PHE A 244 -3.71 1.95 -22.65
C PHE A 244 -3.83 3.27 -23.42
N GLU A 245 -3.22 3.35 -24.61
CA GLU A 245 -3.33 4.54 -25.46
C GLU A 245 -4.79 4.86 -25.84
N GLN A 246 -5.57 3.84 -26.21
CA GLN A 246 -6.99 3.98 -26.52
C GLN A 246 -7.82 4.37 -25.30
N ALA A 247 -7.51 3.80 -24.13
CA ALA A 247 -8.20 4.14 -22.89
C ALA A 247 -7.93 5.60 -22.49
N ILE A 248 -6.69 6.08 -22.62
CA ILE A 248 -6.35 7.49 -22.37
C ILE A 248 -7.05 8.41 -23.38
N ALA A 249 -7.05 8.06 -24.67
CA ALA A 249 -7.76 8.84 -25.69
C ALA A 249 -9.27 8.94 -25.40
N ALA A 250 -9.91 7.83 -25.03
CA ALA A 250 -11.32 7.82 -24.68
C ALA A 250 -11.62 8.68 -23.42
N LEU A 251 -10.72 8.70 -22.44
CA LEU A 251 -10.83 9.61 -21.29
C LEU A 251 -10.70 11.08 -21.71
N GLN A 252 -9.80 11.41 -22.64
CA GLN A 252 -9.66 12.77 -23.16
C GLN A 252 -10.93 13.21 -23.90
N ASP A 253 -11.46 12.35 -24.76
CA ASP A 253 -12.68 12.63 -25.54
C ASP A 253 -13.89 12.85 -24.62
N GLU A 254 -14.01 12.04 -23.55
CA GLU A 254 -15.10 12.18 -22.59
C GLU A 254 -14.98 13.46 -21.74
N THR A 255 -13.77 13.75 -21.24
CA THR A 255 -13.58 14.80 -20.24
C THR A 255 -13.22 16.17 -20.83
N GLY A 256 -12.74 16.21 -22.07
CA GLY A 256 -12.17 17.39 -22.71
C GLY A 256 -10.82 17.83 -22.11
N ILE A 257 -10.22 17.05 -21.20
CA ILE A 257 -8.94 17.36 -20.56
C ILE A 257 -7.81 16.75 -21.41
N GLY A 258 -6.80 17.53 -21.77
CA GLY A 258 -5.65 17.02 -22.51
C GLY A 258 -4.75 16.14 -21.63
N ILE A 259 -4.54 14.87 -21.97
CA ILE A 259 -3.74 13.92 -21.16
C ILE A 259 -2.53 13.43 -21.95
N SER A 260 -1.35 14.03 -21.75
CA SER A 260 -0.13 13.61 -22.44
C SER A 260 0.60 12.51 -21.67
N VAL A 261 0.96 11.43 -22.37
CA VAL A 261 1.82 10.36 -21.83
C VAL A 261 3.08 10.25 -22.71
N PRO A 262 4.21 10.88 -22.33
CA PRO A 262 5.47 10.67 -23.03
C PRO A 262 5.86 9.19 -23.03
N ALA A 263 6.43 8.73 -24.15
CA ALA A 263 6.94 7.37 -24.28
C ALA A 263 8.03 7.12 -23.22
N ALA A 264 7.93 5.98 -22.54
CA ALA A 264 8.91 5.53 -21.56
C ALA A 264 9.50 4.18 -22.00
N PRO A 265 10.83 4.01 -21.96
CA PRO A 265 11.46 2.77 -22.36
C PRO A 265 11.05 1.63 -21.42
N GLY A 266 10.79 0.45 -21.99
CA GLY A 266 10.45 -0.76 -21.24
C GLY A 266 8.97 -0.89 -20.82
N LEU A 267 8.11 0.06 -21.16
CA LEU A 267 6.66 -0.06 -20.95
C LEU A 267 5.93 -0.38 -22.24
N ASP A 268 4.98 -1.32 -22.16
CA ASP A 268 4.10 -1.68 -23.27
C ASP A 268 2.75 -0.96 -23.15
N PHE A 269 2.63 0.19 -23.85
CA PHE A 269 1.38 0.95 -23.91
C PHE A 269 0.31 0.31 -24.80
N ARG A 270 0.65 -0.75 -25.54
CA ARG A 270 -0.30 -1.52 -26.36
C ARG A 270 -0.98 -2.65 -25.58
N LYS A 271 -0.50 -2.92 -24.35
CA LYS A 271 -1.13 -3.86 -23.43
C LYS A 271 -2.61 -3.54 -23.27
N VAL A 272 -3.45 -4.57 -23.42
CA VAL A 272 -4.90 -4.48 -23.25
C VAL A 272 -5.22 -4.36 -21.76
N MET A 273 -6.08 -3.40 -21.41
CA MET A 273 -6.54 -3.18 -20.05
C MET A 273 -7.60 -4.21 -19.66
N ASN A 274 -7.40 -4.87 -18.52
CA ASN A 274 -8.33 -5.84 -17.96
C ASN A 274 -9.38 -5.17 -17.07
N ARG A 275 -9.08 -3.98 -16.54
CA ARG A 275 -9.96 -3.29 -15.60
C ARG A 275 -10.77 -2.19 -16.28
N SER A 276 -12.06 -2.15 -15.95
CA SER A 276 -12.93 -1.01 -16.26
C SER A 276 -12.75 0.11 -15.24
N VAL A 277 -12.65 1.36 -15.71
CA VAL A 277 -12.61 2.58 -14.87
C VAL A 277 -13.93 3.36 -14.87
N SER A 278 -14.99 2.81 -15.48
CA SER A 278 -16.31 3.44 -15.50
C SER A 278 -16.87 3.60 -14.08
N GLY A 279 -17.46 4.76 -13.80
CA GLY A 279 -17.96 5.16 -12.48
C GLY A 279 -16.89 5.63 -11.49
N MET A 280 -15.60 5.69 -11.87
CA MET A 280 -14.54 6.17 -10.99
C MET A 280 -14.30 7.68 -11.14
N PRO A 281 -13.88 8.38 -10.07
CA PRO A 281 -13.29 9.70 -10.19
C PRO A 281 -12.11 9.72 -11.17
N LEU A 282 -11.97 10.76 -11.99
CA LEU A 282 -10.92 10.88 -13.02
C LEU A 282 -9.52 10.62 -12.45
N GLY A 283 -9.18 11.25 -11.31
CA GLY A 283 -7.87 11.05 -10.68
C GLY A 283 -7.63 9.61 -10.24
N LYS A 284 -8.68 8.86 -9.89
CA LYS A 284 -8.61 7.44 -9.53
C LYS A 284 -8.55 6.55 -10.78
N ALA A 285 -9.32 6.88 -11.81
CA ALA A 285 -9.31 6.20 -13.11
C ALA A 285 -7.90 6.23 -13.74
N ILE A 286 -7.29 7.41 -13.83
CA ILE A 286 -5.94 7.58 -14.39
C ILE A 286 -4.92 6.76 -13.60
N ARG A 287 -4.95 6.81 -12.26
CA ARG A 287 -4.03 6.02 -11.41
C ARG A 287 -4.23 4.52 -11.59
N ALA A 288 -5.47 4.05 -11.77
CA ALA A 288 -5.76 2.64 -11.99
C ALA A 288 -5.16 2.17 -13.33
N LEU A 289 -5.35 2.93 -14.41
CA LEU A 289 -4.76 2.63 -15.73
C LEU A 289 -3.23 2.66 -15.69
N CYS A 290 -2.64 3.69 -15.07
CA CYS A 290 -1.18 3.80 -14.96
C CYS A 290 -0.59 2.67 -14.13
N GLY A 291 -1.25 2.25 -13.05
CA GLY A 291 -0.82 1.12 -12.23
C GLY A 291 -0.83 -0.20 -13.00
N GLU A 292 -1.82 -0.41 -13.88
CA GLU A 292 -1.92 -1.63 -14.68
C GLU A 292 -0.84 -1.75 -15.77
N VAL A 293 -0.45 -0.60 -16.36
CA VAL A 293 0.65 -0.52 -17.33
C VAL A 293 2.02 -0.58 -16.66
N ALA A 294 2.21 0.18 -15.59
CA ALA A 294 3.48 0.20 -14.84
C ALA A 294 3.80 -1.16 -14.21
N GLY A 295 2.76 -1.90 -13.79
CA GLY A 295 2.92 -3.12 -13.01
C GLY A 295 3.78 -2.87 -11.77
N GLU A 296 4.71 -3.78 -11.52
CA GLU A 296 5.72 -3.64 -10.47
C GLU A 296 7.02 -2.97 -10.96
N GLY A 297 7.17 -2.76 -12.27
CA GLY A 297 8.44 -2.37 -12.90
C GLY A 297 8.67 -0.86 -13.06
N ALA A 298 7.65 -0.03 -12.86
CA ALA A 298 7.77 1.41 -13.00
C ALA A 298 6.99 2.20 -11.93
N HIS A 299 7.50 3.40 -11.63
CA HIS A 299 6.74 4.43 -10.94
C HIS A 299 6.18 5.42 -11.94
N PHE A 300 5.04 6.04 -11.62
CA PHE A 300 4.48 7.11 -12.43
C PHE A 300 4.24 8.37 -11.60
N GLN A 301 4.45 9.52 -12.22
CA GLN A 301 4.19 10.85 -11.68
C GLN A 301 3.17 11.53 -12.58
N ILE A 302 2.13 12.12 -11.99
CA ILE A 302 1.09 12.86 -12.69
C ILE A 302 1.30 14.34 -12.35
N ASP A 303 1.76 15.10 -13.33
CA ASP A 303 1.90 16.55 -13.23
C ASP A 303 0.61 17.20 -13.75
N MET A 304 0.03 18.10 -12.96
CA MET A 304 -1.22 18.80 -13.30
C MET A 304 -0.90 20.21 -13.78
N GLY A 305 -1.31 20.54 -14.99
CA GLY A 305 -1.36 21.90 -15.53
C GLY A 305 -2.77 22.49 -15.46
N ASP A 306 -2.96 23.68 -16.03
CA ASP A 306 -4.23 24.42 -15.95
C ASP A 306 -5.39 23.73 -16.69
N SER A 307 -5.10 23.02 -17.78
CA SER A 307 -6.08 22.31 -18.61
C SER A 307 -5.58 20.97 -19.15
N SER A 308 -4.41 20.52 -18.65
CA SER A 308 -3.77 19.31 -19.12
C SER A 308 -3.10 18.53 -17.99
N LEU A 309 -2.97 17.22 -18.19
CA LEU A 309 -2.25 16.30 -17.34
C LEU A 309 -1.06 15.72 -18.11
N VAL A 310 0.10 15.65 -17.47
CA VAL A 310 1.28 14.97 -18.03
C VAL A 310 1.63 13.80 -17.13
N ILE A 311 1.61 12.59 -17.69
CA ILE A 311 1.88 11.34 -16.96
C ILE A 311 3.27 10.84 -17.34
N ARG A 312 4.23 10.95 -16.42
CA ARG A 312 5.61 10.52 -16.64
C ARG A 312 5.86 9.20 -15.93
N PHE A 313 6.28 8.19 -16.69
CA PHE A 313 6.77 6.95 -16.12
C PHE A 313 8.28 7.01 -15.91
N LYS A 314 8.74 6.45 -14.79
CA LYS A 314 10.15 6.26 -14.44
C LYS A 314 10.35 4.78 -14.16
N ALA A 315 11.27 4.15 -14.87
CA ALA A 315 11.67 2.79 -14.56
C ALA A 315 12.17 2.73 -13.10
N LEU A 316 11.79 1.68 -12.38
CA LEU A 316 12.45 1.36 -11.13
C LEU A 316 13.85 0.87 -11.49
N ASP A 317 14.87 1.68 -11.22
CA ASP A 317 16.30 1.37 -11.44
C ASP A 317 16.81 0.13 -10.66
N GLY A 318 15.93 -0.72 -10.15
CA GLY A 318 16.23 -1.98 -9.46
C GLY A 318 16.50 -3.15 -10.40
N GLY A 319 16.27 -3.00 -11.70
CA GLY A 319 16.86 -3.86 -12.70
C GLY A 319 18.30 -3.44 -12.93
N SER A 320 19.22 -3.89 -12.07
CA SER A 320 20.60 -4.09 -12.49
C SER A 320 20.52 -4.98 -13.73
N SER A 321 20.47 -4.36 -14.92
CA SER A 321 21.20 -4.92 -16.05
C SER A 321 22.63 -4.97 -15.54
N VAL A 322 22.97 -6.07 -14.86
CA VAL A 322 24.35 -6.48 -14.74
C VAL A 322 24.84 -6.35 -16.17
N PRO A 323 25.75 -5.40 -16.47
CA PRO A 323 26.28 -5.29 -17.82
C PRO A 323 26.74 -6.70 -18.12
N SER A 324 26.13 -7.31 -19.15
CA SER A 324 26.47 -8.68 -19.57
C SER A 324 27.98 -8.77 -19.46
N PRO A 325 28.53 -9.59 -18.54
CA PRO A 325 29.93 -9.53 -18.19
C PRO A 325 30.68 -9.56 -19.51
N ALA A 326 31.53 -8.54 -19.74
CA ALA A 326 32.33 -8.46 -20.95
C ALA A 326 32.87 -9.87 -21.21
N PRO A 327 32.67 -10.42 -22.43
CA PRO A 327 32.97 -11.82 -22.71
C PRO A 327 34.34 -12.11 -22.12
N ALA A 328 34.37 -13.09 -21.20
CA ALA A 328 35.58 -13.41 -20.46
C ALA A 328 36.74 -13.44 -21.46
N PRO A 329 37.86 -12.74 -21.19
CA PRO A 329 39.00 -12.77 -22.10
C PRO A 329 39.29 -14.24 -22.37
N GLN A 330 39.23 -14.63 -23.65
CA GLN A 330 39.56 -15.99 -24.06
C GLN A 330 41.01 -16.22 -23.64
N ILE A 331 41.21 -16.88 -22.50
CA ILE A 331 42.51 -17.36 -22.08
C ILE A 331 42.80 -18.52 -23.02
N SER A 332 43.57 -18.25 -24.08
CA SER A 332 44.23 -19.29 -24.86
C SER A 332 45.06 -20.14 -23.90
N PRO A 333 44.86 -21.47 -23.87
CA PRO A 333 45.70 -22.36 -23.07
C PRO A 333 47.02 -22.53 -23.82
N ASP A 334 47.95 -21.60 -23.61
CA ASP A 334 49.34 -21.82 -24.02
C ASP A 334 50.23 -22.03 -22.80
N GLY A 335 51.02 -23.10 -22.90
CA GLY A 335 51.64 -23.78 -21.79
C GLY A 335 52.63 -22.94 -20.99
N GLY A 336 52.64 -23.18 -19.68
CA GLY A 336 53.62 -22.58 -18.77
C GLY A 336 53.59 -23.27 -17.42
N SER A 337 54.20 -24.45 -17.34
CA SER A 337 54.58 -25.09 -16.07
C SER A 337 55.50 -24.15 -15.29
N GLY A 338 54.95 -23.46 -14.29
CA GLY A 338 55.69 -22.59 -13.38
C GLY A 338 55.04 -22.64 -12.01
N GLY A 339 55.63 -23.42 -11.11
CA GLY A 339 55.14 -23.61 -9.75
C GLY A 339 55.15 -22.32 -8.95
N TYR A 340 54.06 -22.06 -8.25
CA TYR A 340 54.00 -21.06 -7.19
C TYR A 340 53.61 -21.74 -5.89
N ASP A 341 54.55 -21.69 -4.96
CA ASP A 341 54.48 -22.18 -3.60
C ASP A 341 53.41 -21.41 -2.81
N ALA A 342 52.43 -22.13 -2.28
CA ALA A 342 51.37 -21.57 -1.47
C ALA A 342 51.91 -21.26 -0.07
N THR A 343 52.32 -20.00 0.16
CA THR A 343 52.65 -19.49 1.49
C THR A 343 51.38 -19.38 2.33
N ARG A 344 51.16 -20.39 3.18
CA ARG A 344 50.15 -20.38 4.24
C ARG A 344 50.45 -19.24 5.22
N GLY A 345 49.62 -18.21 5.21
CA GLY A 345 49.63 -17.13 6.19
C GLY A 345 49.38 -17.67 7.60
N ILE A 346 50.41 -17.52 8.43
CA ILE A 346 50.38 -17.75 9.88
C ILE A 346 49.40 -16.73 10.48
N ARG A 347 48.33 -17.19 11.12
CA ARG A 347 47.46 -16.33 11.94
C ARG A 347 48.13 -16.08 13.29
N PRO A 348 48.27 -14.82 13.74
CA PRO A 348 48.79 -14.51 15.07
C PRO A 348 47.81 -14.93 16.17
N ASP A 349 48.38 -15.36 17.28
CA ASP A 349 47.77 -15.89 18.50
C ASP A 349 46.57 -15.10 19.02
N VAL A 350 45.46 -15.80 19.29
CA VAL A 350 44.34 -15.31 20.08
C VAL A 350 44.50 -15.82 21.53
N PRO A 351 44.61 -14.95 22.54
CA PRO A 351 44.73 -15.37 23.94
C PRO A 351 43.43 -16.02 24.43
N ARG A 352 43.54 -17.19 25.07
CA ARG A 352 42.41 -17.85 25.74
C ARG A 352 42.02 -17.10 27.03
N PRO A 353 40.72 -16.96 27.33
CA PRO A 353 40.26 -16.38 28.59
C PRO A 353 40.56 -17.32 29.77
N ARG A 354 41.02 -16.76 30.89
CA ARG A 354 41.07 -17.42 32.21
C ARG A 354 39.63 -17.63 32.69
N GLY A 355 39.30 -18.87 33.05
CA GLY A 355 38.04 -19.20 33.70
C GLY A 355 38.06 -18.78 35.18
N ASP A 356 36.88 -18.40 35.65
CA ASP A 356 36.45 -18.44 37.05
C ASP A 356 35.37 -19.51 37.19
#